data_AF-A0A8T1A4F2-F1
#
_entry.id   AF-A0A8T1A4F2-F1
#
_cell.length_a   1.000
_cell.length_b   1.000
_cell.length_c   1.000
_cell.angle_alpha   90.00
_cell.angle_beta   90.00
_cell.angle_gamma   90.00
#
_symmetry.space_group_name_H-M   'P 1'
#
loop_
_entity.id
_entity.type
_entity.pdbx_description
1 polymer ?
#
loop_
_entity_poly.entity_id
_entity_poly.type
_entity_poly.pdbx_seq_one_letter_code
_entity_poly.pdbx_strand_id
1 'polypeptide(L)'
;MEYDHGAENQPMDGNPSMCGPSESATHISRADCPHLSDPEWEALQRLATVIGEAAIATMLRTLSPTEQHGVALGFIVKEQRDAAAATTTTASSGTAPRVQSLELHVSNYYCS
;
A
#
# COMPACT_ATOMS: atom_id res chain seq x y z
N MET A 1 35.02 -18.70 -62.82
CA MET A 1 35.06 -18.29 -61.40
C MET A 1 33.64 -17.87 -61.08
N GLU A 2 32.98 -18.72 -60.32
CA GLU A 2 31.56 -18.64 -60.00
C GLU A 2 31.46 -18.03 -58.60
N TYR A 3 30.80 -16.88 -58.48
CA TYR A 3 30.42 -16.32 -57.19
C TYR A 3 28.95 -15.94 -57.33
N ASP A 4 28.10 -16.88 -56.97
CA ASP A 4 26.66 -16.77 -56.94
C ASP A 4 26.27 -15.65 -55.97
N HIS A 5 25.44 -14.71 -56.44
CA HIS A 5 24.92 -13.60 -55.65
C HIS A 5 23.77 -14.14 -54.77
N GLY A 6 24.15 -14.69 -53.62
CA GLY A 6 23.23 -15.13 -52.59
C GLY A 6 22.46 -13.95 -51.99
N ALA A 7 21.30 -13.66 -52.58
CA ALA A 7 20.27 -12.83 -51.97
C ALA A 7 19.53 -13.66 -50.91
N GLU A 8 19.99 -13.62 -49.67
CA GLU A 8 19.16 -13.98 -48.52
C GLU A 8 18.87 -12.74 -47.69
N ASN A 9 17.77 -12.09 -48.07
CA ASN A 9 17.05 -11.15 -47.23
C ASN A 9 16.50 -11.97 -46.06
N GLN A 10 17.20 -12.04 -44.94
CA GLN A 10 16.60 -12.58 -43.71
C GLN A 10 15.61 -11.54 -43.16
N PRO A 11 14.30 -11.84 -43.13
CA PRO A 11 13.38 -11.01 -42.37
C PRO A 11 13.74 -11.16 -40.89
N MET A 12 13.85 -10.02 -40.22
CA MET A 12 13.89 -9.94 -38.76
C MET A 12 12.51 -10.36 -38.22
N ASP A 13 12.19 -11.65 -38.27
CA ASP A 13 11.01 -12.23 -37.62
C ASP A 13 11.33 -12.52 -36.14
N GLY A 14 11.78 -11.49 -35.44
CA GLY A 14 11.76 -11.42 -33.99
C GLY A 14 10.50 -10.67 -33.58
N ASN A 15 9.34 -11.30 -33.74
CA ASN A 15 8.06 -10.80 -33.23
C ASN A 15 8.24 -10.39 -31.76
N PRO A 16 8.18 -9.10 -31.37
CA PRO A 16 7.98 -8.76 -29.99
C PRO A 16 6.57 -9.25 -29.69
N SER A 17 6.48 -10.42 -29.06
CA SER A 17 5.24 -10.95 -28.51
C SER A 17 4.58 -9.80 -27.76
N MET A 18 3.62 -9.16 -28.43
CA MET A 18 2.70 -8.23 -27.85
C MET A 18 1.95 -9.10 -26.87
N CYS A 19 2.46 -9.14 -25.63
CA CYS A 19 1.77 -9.69 -24.50
C CYS A 19 0.39 -9.04 -24.58
N GLY A 20 -0.63 -9.85 -24.90
CA GLY A 20 -2.00 -9.38 -25.02
C GLY A 20 -2.42 -8.74 -23.69
N PRO A 21 -3.68 -8.32 -23.55
CA PRO A 21 -4.23 -8.07 -22.24
C PRO A 21 -4.23 -9.41 -21.48
N SER A 22 -3.11 -9.74 -20.86
CA SER A 22 -2.91 -10.95 -20.10
C SER A 22 -3.83 -10.79 -18.91
N GLU A 23 -4.81 -11.67 -18.76
CA GLU A 23 -5.69 -11.69 -17.59
C GLU A 23 -4.87 -11.82 -16.29
N SER A 24 -3.66 -12.39 -16.41
CA SER A 24 -2.58 -12.46 -15.44
C SER A 24 -1.79 -11.15 -15.21
N ALA A 25 -2.01 -10.08 -15.97
CA ALA A 25 -1.32 -8.78 -15.81
C ALA A 25 -1.83 -7.97 -14.60
N THR A 26 -2.87 -8.49 -13.95
CA THR A 26 -3.48 -7.88 -12.77
C THR A 26 -3.01 -8.52 -11.47
N HIS A 27 -2.51 -9.76 -11.52
CA HIS A 27 -2.15 -10.50 -10.31
C HIS A 27 -0.72 -10.17 -9.86
N ILE A 28 -0.56 -9.64 -8.65
CA ILE A 28 0.74 -9.21 -8.13
C ILE A 28 1.27 -10.30 -7.21
N SER A 29 2.38 -10.94 -7.59
CA SER A 29 3.00 -11.97 -6.78
C SER A 29 4.14 -11.39 -5.94
N ARG A 30 4.42 -12.02 -4.79
CA ARG A 30 5.57 -11.66 -3.95
C ARG A 30 6.90 -11.68 -4.72
N ALA A 31 7.00 -12.58 -5.71
CA ALA A 31 8.15 -12.72 -6.58
C ALA A 31 8.41 -11.47 -7.46
N ASP A 32 7.37 -10.69 -7.76
CA ASP A 32 7.49 -9.46 -8.57
C ASP A 32 8.11 -8.30 -7.77
N CYS A 33 8.13 -8.39 -6.43
CA CYS A 33 8.66 -7.35 -5.55
C CYS A 33 9.48 -7.95 -4.40
N PRO A 34 10.66 -8.54 -4.68
CA PRO A 34 11.51 -9.16 -3.66
C PRO A 34 12.15 -8.15 -2.70
N HIS A 35 12.18 -6.86 -3.07
CA HIS A 35 12.75 -5.77 -2.26
C HIS A 35 11.86 -5.34 -1.10
N LEU A 36 10.54 -5.56 -1.21
CA LEU A 36 9.61 -5.22 -0.14
C LEU A 36 9.83 -6.12 1.08
N SER A 37 9.65 -5.61 2.29
CA SER A 37 9.57 -6.43 3.50
C SER A 37 8.18 -7.07 3.62
N ASP A 38 8.04 -8.11 4.44
CA ASP A 38 6.72 -8.73 4.70
C ASP A 38 5.64 -7.73 5.15
N PRO A 39 5.86 -6.81 6.11
CA PRO A 39 4.84 -5.83 6.48
C PRO A 39 4.47 -4.85 5.35
N GLU A 40 5.42 -4.53 4.47
CA GLU A 40 5.18 -3.64 3.32
C GLU A 40 4.37 -4.35 2.24
N TRP A 41 4.65 -5.64 2.02
CA TRP A 41 3.87 -6.48 1.13
C TRP A 41 2.43 -6.65 1.62
N GLU A 42 2.24 -6.95 2.91
CA GLU A 42 0.91 -7.04 3.51
C GLU A 42 0.13 -5.72 3.40
N ALA A 43 0.80 -4.59 3.61
CA ALA A 43 0.22 -3.27 3.43
C ALA A 43 -0.22 -3.01 1.98
N LEU A 44 0.57 -3.45 0.99
CA LEU A 44 0.20 -3.35 -0.42
C LEU A 44 -0.97 -4.26 -0.77
N GLN A 45 -1.04 -5.47 -0.24
CA GLN A 45 -2.21 -6.33 -0.41
C GLN A 45 -3.47 -5.69 0.18
N ARG A 46 -3.38 -5.07 1.36
CA ARG A 46 -4.52 -4.35 1.96
C ARG A 46 -4.87 -3.10 1.16
N LEU A 47 -3.90 -2.35 0.67
CA LEU A 47 -4.15 -1.23 -0.22
C LEU A 47 -4.80 -1.70 -1.54
N ALA A 48 -4.41 -2.86 -2.07
CA ALA A 48 -5.05 -3.48 -3.24
C ALA A 48 -6.52 -3.82 -2.98
N THR A 49 -6.92 -4.17 -1.76
CA THR A 49 -8.35 -4.34 -1.43
C THR A 49 -9.13 -3.01 -1.41
N VAL A 50 -8.46 -1.88 -1.15
CA VAL A 50 -9.08 -0.56 -1.08
C VAL A 50 -9.22 0.07 -2.47
N ILE A 51 -8.16 0.03 -3.28
CA ILE A 51 -8.11 0.73 -4.60
C ILE A 51 -8.14 -0.21 -5.81
N GLY A 52 -8.05 -1.52 -5.58
CA GLY A 52 -7.99 -2.54 -6.61
C GLY A 52 -6.54 -2.96 -6.95
N GLU A 53 -6.38 -4.24 -7.24
CA GLU A 53 -5.10 -4.84 -7.59
C GLU A 53 -4.54 -4.29 -8.91
N ALA A 54 -5.40 -4.01 -9.90
CA ALA A 54 -5.01 -3.39 -11.16
C ALA A 54 -4.32 -2.03 -10.99
N ALA A 55 -4.81 -1.24 -10.01
CA ALA A 55 -4.23 0.06 -9.69
C ALA A 55 -2.85 -0.11 -9.05
N ILE A 56 -2.69 -1.06 -8.13
CA ILE A 56 -1.39 -1.36 -7.52
C ILE A 56 -0.41 -1.93 -8.56
N ALA A 57 -0.85 -2.84 -9.43
CA ALA A 57 0.00 -3.38 -10.50
C ALA A 57 0.51 -2.28 -11.44
N THR A 58 -0.35 -1.31 -11.75
CA THR A 58 0.02 -0.13 -12.54
C THR A 58 1.02 0.75 -11.77
N MET A 59 0.77 1.00 -10.48
CA MET A 59 1.69 1.78 -9.64
C MET A 59 3.06 1.13 -9.54
N LEU A 60 3.14 -0.18 -9.25
CA LEU A 60 4.41 -0.91 -9.17
C LEU A 60 5.16 -0.90 -10.52
N ARG A 61 4.44 -0.93 -11.65
CA ARG A 61 5.06 -0.82 -12.98
C ARG A 61 5.66 0.57 -13.24
N THR A 62 5.04 1.62 -12.71
CA THR A 62 5.47 3.02 -12.96
C THR A 62 6.45 3.56 -11.93
N LEU A 63 6.39 3.06 -10.70
CA LEU A 63 7.15 3.56 -9.56
C LEU A 63 8.47 2.81 -9.41
N SER A 64 9.51 3.55 -9.04
CA SER A 64 10.82 3.00 -8.68
C SER A 64 10.72 2.20 -7.37
N PRO A 65 11.61 1.23 -7.11
CA PRO A 65 11.58 0.43 -5.87
C PRO A 65 11.48 1.27 -4.58
N THR A 66 12.19 2.40 -4.53
CA THR A 66 12.14 3.34 -3.40
C THR A 66 10.78 4.03 -3.24
N GLU A 67 10.11 4.34 -4.35
CA GLU A 67 8.78 4.96 -4.33
C GLU A 67 7.73 3.93 -3.91
N GLN A 68 7.88 2.67 -4.31
CA GLN A 68 7.01 1.58 -3.87
C GLN A 68 7.08 1.38 -2.35
N HIS A 69 8.28 1.43 -1.76
CA HIS A 69 8.46 1.45 -0.31
C HIS A 69 7.76 2.64 0.34
N GLY A 70 7.88 3.84 -0.25
CA GLY A 70 7.20 5.03 0.21
C GLY A 70 5.68 4.88 0.26
N VAL A 71 5.09 4.26 -0.77
CA VAL A 71 3.65 3.97 -0.83
C VAL A 71 3.24 2.99 0.27
N ALA A 72 3.98 1.90 0.45
CA ALA A 72 3.69 0.90 1.47
C ALA A 72 3.78 1.48 2.89
N LEU A 73 4.89 2.18 3.20
CA LEU A 73 5.09 2.83 4.50
C LEU A 73 4.05 3.93 4.77
N GLY A 74 3.71 4.72 3.75
CA GLY A 74 2.67 5.75 3.83
C GLY A 74 1.31 5.15 4.18
N PHE A 75 0.98 4.01 3.59
CA PHE A 75 -0.24 3.28 3.92
C PHE A 75 -0.23 2.74 5.35
N ILE A 76 0.86 2.10 5.78
CA ILE A 76 1.00 1.57 7.15
C ILE A 76 0.85 2.68 8.20
N VAL A 77 1.51 3.81 8.01
CA VAL A 77 1.44 4.95 8.95
C VAL A 77 0.03 5.54 9.00
N LYS A 78 -0.62 5.67 7.83
CA LYS A 78 -2.02 6.11 7.76
C LYS A 78 -2.93 5.13 8.50
N GLU A 79 -2.80 3.83 8.24
CA GLU A 79 -3.62 2.80 8.86
C GLU A 79 -3.44 2.79 10.38
N GLN A 80 -2.21 2.90 10.88
CA GLN A 80 -1.95 3.00 12.32
C GLN A 80 -2.59 4.25 12.94
N ARG A 81 -2.58 5.38 12.22
CA ARG A 81 -3.25 6.60 12.68
C ARG A 81 -4.76 6.42 12.75
N ASP A 82 -5.36 5.82 11.73
CA ASP A 82 -6.80 5.53 11.69
C ASP A 82 -7.17 4.53 12.81
N ALA A 83 -6.35 3.52 13.06
CA ALA A 83 -6.54 2.57 14.17
C ALA A 83 -6.43 3.24 15.55
N ALA A 84 -5.44 4.13 15.73
CA ALA A 84 -5.27 4.90 16.96
C ALA A 84 -6.44 5.88 17.19
N ALA A 85 -6.94 6.52 16.12
CA ALA A 85 -8.11 7.39 16.17
C ALA A 85 -9.37 6.58 16.55
N ALA A 86 -9.60 5.44 15.92
CA ALA A 86 -10.70 4.54 16.26
C ALA A 86 -10.64 4.05 17.71
N THR A 87 -9.44 3.73 18.20
CA THR A 87 -9.21 3.35 19.61
C THR A 87 -9.52 4.50 20.57
N THR A 88 -9.17 5.75 20.21
CA THR A 88 -9.45 6.92 21.04
C THR A 88 -10.95 7.27 21.04
N THR A 89 -11.63 7.15 19.90
CA THR A 89 -13.08 7.39 19.81
C THR A 89 -13.88 6.31 20.55
N THR A 90 -13.43 5.05 20.53
CA THR A 90 -14.07 3.95 21.27
C THR A 90 -13.75 4.00 22.78
N ALA A 91 -12.54 4.41 23.17
CA ALA A 91 -12.20 4.70 24.56
C ALA A 91 -12.99 5.91 25.12
N SER A 92 -13.30 6.89 24.27
CA SER A 92 -14.13 8.04 24.64
C SER A 92 -15.64 7.74 24.58
N SER A 93 -16.08 6.64 23.96
CA SER A 93 -17.49 6.23 23.84
C SER A 93 -17.83 5.01 24.70
N GLY A 94 -16.95 4.65 25.65
CA GLY A 94 -17.02 3.39 26.39
C GLY A 94 -16.59 3.48 27.84
N THR A 95 -16.82 4.60 28.55
CA THR A 95 -17.10 4.67 30.01
C THR A 95 -17.56 6.08 30.35
N ALA A 96 -18.86 6.31 30.21
CA ALA A 96 -19.55 7.32 31.00
C ALA A 96 -20.93 6.79 31.42
N PRO A 97 -21.03 5.98 32.48
CA PRO A 97 -22.03 6.22 33.47
C PRO A 97 -21.41 7.07 34.57
N ARG A 98 -22.12 8.14 34.94
CA ARG A 98 -21.92 8.91 36.17
C ARG A 98 -20.84 9.99 36.06
N VAL A 99 -21.32 11.19 35.75
CA VAL A 99 -21.18 12.38 36.62
C VAL A 99 -20.25 12.10 37.80
N GLN A 100 -18.96 12.22 37.58
CA GLN A 100 -18.03 12.37 38.69
C GLN A 100 -18.22 13.82 39.10
N SER A 101 -19.13 13.99 40.06
CA SER A 101 -19.32 15.21 40.81
C SER A 101 -17.94 15.77 41.09
N LEU A 102 -17.62 16.90 40.46
CA LEU A 102 -16.47 17.71 40.83
C LEU A 102 -16.79 18.21 42.24
N GLU A 103 -16.45 17.40 43.24
CA GLU A 103 -16.56 17.76 44.64
C GLU A 103 -15.49 18.82 44.88
N LEU A 104 -15.91 20.06 44.62
CA LEU A 104 -15.16 21.26 44.84
C LEU A 104 -15.04 21.39 46.35
N HIS A 105 -13.98 20.81 46.91
CA HIS A 105 -13.67 20.97 48.32
C HIS A 105 -13.18 22.41 48.50
N VAL A 106 -14.14 23.33 48.66
CA VAL A 106 -13.87 24.70 49.09
C VAL A 106 -13.41 24.58 50.54
N SER A 107 -12.10 24.47 50.73
CA SER A 107 -11.49 24.65 52.04
C SER A 107 -11.79 26.07 52.51
N ASN A 108 -12.87 26.18 53.29
CA ASN A 108 -13.24 27.36 54.02
C ASN A 108 -12.22 27.54 55.15
N TYR A 109 -11.18 28.32 54.90
CA TYR A 109 -10.31 28.79 55.97
C TYR A 109 -11.01 29.97 56.65
N TYR A 110 -11.82 29.62 57.66
CA TYR A 110 -12.31 30.56 58.66
C TYR A 110 -11.14 31.29 59.31
N CYS A 111 -11.24 32.62 59.36
CA CYS A 111 -10.46 33.44 60.28
C CYS A 111 -10.74 33.04 61.73
N SER A 112 -9.68 32.84 62.50
CA SER A 112 -9.62 33.13 63.94
C SER A 112 -8.19 33.53 64.29
#